data_AF-A0A542YF23-F1
#
_entry.id   AF-A0A542YF23-F1
#
_cell.length_a   1.000
_cell.length_b   1.000
_cell.length_c   1.000
_cell.angle_alpha   90.00
_cell.angle_beta   90.00
_cell.angle_gamma   90.00
#
_symmetry.space_group_name_H-M   'P 1'
#
loop_
_entity.id
_entity.type
_entity.pdbx_description
1 polymer ?
#
loop_
_entity_poly.entity_id
_entity_poly.type
_entity_poly.pdbx_seq_one_letter_code
_entity_poly.pdbx_strand_id
1 'polypeptide(L)'
;MVTAIEVGRDLHLTIGEVAPFIVRPLPARIGEQITSTYLEAAVGVAEPEAMTDAFRMAIDGGVKDPETGLFVPLAETEQHNYNRIQEELRTSEAESILLPAFLWQTVLGLTGVNAFIEGGEGVAGGVKALWALTARLGISPSRTSPSSALDDLIRLQAATPSTSSLPDGVKPGKQPRDRLPKQNKS
;
A
#
# COMPACT_ATOMS: atom_id res chain seq x y z
N MET A 1 -11.61 -7.89 -4.11
CA MET A 1 -11.27 -6.87 -5.12
C MET A 1 -12.00 -5.61 -4.73
N VAL A 2 -11.25 -4.53 -4.53
CA VAL A 2 -11.83 -3.21 -4.23
C VAL A 2 -12.29 -2.53 -5.53
N THR A 3 -13.40 -1.79 -5.45
CA THR A 3 -13.87 -0.91 -6.52
C THR A 3 -13.81 0.53 -6.04
N ALA A 4 -13.35 1.44 -6.92
CA ALA A 4 -13.26 2.87 -6.66
C ALA A 4 -14.11 3.64 -7.66
N ILE A 5 -14.98 4.52 -7.16
CA ILE A 5 -15.84 5.37 -7.98
C ILE A 5 -15.81 6.79 -7.43
N GLU A 6 -15.58 7.78 -8.30
CA GLU A 6 -15.75 9.19 -7.95
C GLU A 6 -17.23 9.56 -8.05
N VAL A 7 -17.81 10.03 -6.95
CA VAL A 7 -19.20 10.51 -6.87
C VAL A 7 -19.18 11.97 -6.43
N GLY A 8 -19.40 12.87 -7.39
CA GLY A 8 -19.23 14.30 -7.15
C GLY A 8 -17.77 14.64 -6.87
N ARG A 9 -17.44 14.98 -5.62
CA ARG A 9 -16.06 15.21 -5.18
C ARG A 9 -15.53 14.12 -4.25
N ASP A 10 -16.36 13.13 -3.92
CA ASP A 10 -16.05 12.11 -2.93
C ASP A 10 -15.60 10.83 -3.64
N LEU A 11 -14.68 10.10 -3.02
CA LEU A 11 -14.27 8.78 -3.46
C LEU A 11 -15.06 7.71 -2.70
N HIS A 12 -15.75 6.85 -3.44
CA HIS A 12 -16.45 5.71 -2.89
C HIS A 12 -15.62 4.45 -3.11
N LEU A 13 -15.18 3.82 -2.02
CA LEU A 13 -14.44 2.56 -2.01
C LEU A 13 -15.33 1.44 -1.53
N THR A 14 -15.43 0.35 -2.31
CA THR A 14 -16.28 -0.81 -1.98
C THR A 14 -15.47 -2.09 -2.05
N ILE A 15 -15.60 -2.94 -1.03
CA ILE A 15 -14.95 -4.26 -0.99
C ILE A 15 -15.99 -5.33 -0.62
N GLY A 16 -16.12 -6.35 -1.48
CA GLY A 16 -17.13 -7.40 -1.29
C GLY A 16 -18.55 -6.84 -1.22
N GLU A 17 -19.32 -7.29 -0.23
CA GLU A 17 -20.70 -6.85 0.02
C GLU A 17 -20.79 -5.79 1.14
N VAL A 18 -19.65 -5.26 1.60
CA VAL A 18 -19.60 -4.24 2.67
C VAL A 18 -20.09 -2.90 2.13
N ALA A 19 -20.80 -2.13 2.97
CA ALA A 19 -21.25 -0.80 2.62
C ALA A 19 -20.04 0.11 2.26
N PRO A 20 -20.16 0.99 1.24
CA PRO A 20 -19.04 1.80 0.77
C PRO A 20 -18.38 2.64 1.87
N PHE A 21 -17.06 2.78 1.78
CA PHE A 21 -16.29 3.76 2.52
C PHE A 21 -16.24 5.04 1.69
N ILE A 22 -16.76 6.13 2.24
CA ILE A 22 -16.86 7.41 1.53
C ILE A 22 -15.74 8.31 2.02
N VAL A 23 -14.75 8.56 1.16
CA VAL A 23 -13.56 9.35 1.44
C VAL A 23 -13.72 10.74 0.82
N ARG A 24 -13.75 11.76 1.67
CA ARG A 24 -13.89 13.16 1.22
C ARG A 24 -12.52 13.74 0.87
N PRO A 25 -12.45 14.64 -0.12
CA PRO A 25 -11.19 15.29 -0.48
C PRO A 25 -10.80 16.27 0.63
N LEU A 26 -9.53 16.25 1.00
CA LEU A 26 -9.00 17.06 2.09
C LEU A 26 -8.47 18.41 1.59
N PRO A 27 -8.32 19.41 2.48
CA PRO A 27 -7.56 20.60 2.19
C PRO A 27 -6.13 20.25 1.74
N ALA A 28 -5.61 20.98 0.74
CA ALA A 28 -4.33 20.68 0.11
C ALA A 28 -3.15 20.53 1.11
N ARG A 29 -3.15 21.31 2.20
CA ARG A 29 -2.10 21.23 3.23
C ARG A 29 -2.09 19.89 3.98
N ILE A 30 -3.25 19.27 4.17
CA ILE A 30 -3.32 17.93 4.78
C ILE A 30 -2.76 16.90 3.79
N GLY A 31 -3.17 17.00 2.51
CA GLY A 31 -2.64 16.17 1.43
C GLY A 31 -1.11 16.23 1.29
N GLU A 32 -0.54 17.43 1.40
CA GLU A 32 0.90 17.66 1.42
C GLU A 32 1.58 16.96 2.61
N GLN A 33 1.05 17.13 3.82
CA GLN A 33 1.60 16.51 5.02
C GLN A 33 1.58 14.99 4.93
N ILE A 34 0.44 14.36 4.59
CA ILE A 34 0.36 12.90 4.50
C ILE A 34 1.26 12.35 3.39
N THR A 35 1.45 13.11 2.29
CA THR A 35 2.38 12.72 1.23
C THR A 35 3.82 12.76 1.73
N SER A 36 4.22 13.80 2.48
CA SER A 36 5.56 13.89 3.10
C SER A 36 5.80 12.73 4.04
N THR A 37 4.86 12.46 4.95
CA THR A 37 4.94 11.36 5.92
C THR A 37 5.09 10.01 5.22
N TYR A 38 4.37 9.76 4.12
CA TYR A 38 4.52 8.52 3.36
C TYR A 38 5.92 8.39 2.74
N LEU A 39 6.45 9.46 2.15
CA LEU A 39 7.81 9.45 1.57
C LEU A 39 8.89 9.25 2.64
N GLU A 40 8.74 9.89 3.81
CA GLU A 40 9.62 9.72 4.96
C GLU A 40 9.56 8.30 5.54
N ALA A 41 8.36 7.71 5.61
CA ALA A 41 8.18 6.33 6.05
C ALA A 41 8.81 5.34 5.07
N ALA A 42 8.69 5.60 3.77
CA ALA A 42 9.27 4.78 2.72
C ALA A 42 10.80 4.72 2.77
N VAL A 43 11.45 5.76 3.30
CA VAL A 43 12.91 5.81 3.53
C VAL A 43 13.32 5.45 4.97
N GLY A 44 12.39 5.03 5.81
CA GLY A 44 12.64 4.59 7.18
C GLY A 44 12.97 5.71 8.17
N VAL A 45 12.56 6.95 7.88
CA VAL A 45 12.83 8.13 8.71
C VAL A 45 11.60 8.57 9.50
N ALA A 46 10.40 8.14 9.12
CA ALA A 46 9.17 8.48 9.84
C ALA A 46 9.08 7.77 11.20
N GLU A 47 8.46 8.45 12.16
CA GLU A 47 8.09 7.87 13.44
C GLU A 47 7.13 6.67 13.26
N PRO A 48 7.19 5.64 14.12
CA PRO A 48 6.43 4.41 13.95
C PRO A 48 4.91 4.60 13.79
N GLU A 49 4.35 5.62 14.45
CA GLU A 49 2.91 5.91 14.43
C GLU A 49 2.50 6.90 13.33
N ALA A 50 3.45 7.62 12.73
CA ALA A 50 3.16 8.70 11.80
C ALA A 50 2.41 8.21 10.55
N MET A 51 2.75 7.02 10.06
CA MET A 51 2.06 6.44 8.90
C MET A 51 0.62 6.03 9.22
N THR A 52 0.39 5.51 10.43
CA THR A 52 -0.96 5.16 10.90
C THR A 52 -1.81 6.42 11.02
N ASP A 53 -1.27 7.50 11.56
CA ASP A 53 -1.97 8.77 11.66
C ASP A 53 -2.22 9.40 10.28
N ALA A 54 -1.27 9.28 9.34
CA ALA A 54 -1.48 9.68 7.96
C ALA A 54 -2.66 8.93 7.31
N PHE A 55 -2.80 7.63 7.58
CA PHE A 55 -3.93 6.83 7.10
C PHE A 55 -5.27 7.23 7.73
N ARG A 56 -5.30 7.45 9.05
CA ARG A 56 -6.48 7.99 9.75
C ARG A 56 -6.91 9.33 9.15
N MET A 57 -5.94 10.22 8.92
CA MET A 57 -6.20 11.50 8.29
C MET A 57 -6.68 11.37 6.85
N ALA A 58 -6.08 10.48 6.05
CA ALA A 58 -6.46 10.31 4.65
C ALA A 58 -7.91 9.87 4.48
N ILE A 59 -8.46 9.14 5.46
CA ILE A 59 -9.77 8.52 5.36
C ILE A 59 -10.91 9.27 6.05
N ASP A 60 -10.67 9.85 7.22
CA ASP A 60 -11.68 10.58 7.99
C ASP A 60 -11.38 12.09 8.08
N GLY A 61 -10.15 12.49 7.77
CA GLY A 61 -9.68 13.87 7.86
C GLY A 61 -8.83 14.15 9.08
N GLY A 62 -8.37 15.39 9.18
CA GLY A 62 -7.51 15.83 10.26
C GLY A 62 -7.86 17.23 10.74
N VAL A 63 -7.50 17.51 11.99
CA VAL A 63 -7.63 18.82 12.62
C VAL A 63 -6.23 19.41 12.82
N LYS A 64 -6.11 20.73 12.69
CA LYS A 64 -4.84 21.39 12.94
C LYS A 64 -4.61 21.49 14.44
N ASP A 65 -3.52 20.92 14.92
CA ASP A 65 -3.04 21.09 16.28
C ASP A 65 -2.48 22.53 16.45
N PRO A 66 -3.01 23.33 17.39
CA PRO A 66 -2.54 24.68 17.62
C PRO A 66 -1.13 24.76 18.21
N GLU A 67 -0.66 23.72 18.90
CA GLU A 67 0.65 23.72 19.57
C GLU A 67 1.78 23.42 18.59
N THR A 68 1.64 22.34 17.81
CA THR A 68 2.65 21.93 16.83
C THR A 68 2.49 22.60 15.48
N GLY A 69 1.28 23.09 15.16
CA GLY A 69 0.93 23.63 13.85
C GLY A 69 0.73 22.57 12.76
N LEU A 70 0.90 21.29 13.08
CA LEU A 70 0.69 20.15 12.19
C LEU A 70 -0.77 19.70 12.21
N PHE A 71 -1.17 18.92 11.21
CA PHE A 71 -2.45 18.22 11.25
C PHE A 71 -2.30 16.90 12.01
N VAL A 72 -3.29 16.58 12.82
CA VAL A 72 -3.42 15.31 13.53
C VAL A 72 -4.76 14.67 13.16
N PRO A 73 -4.92 13.35 13.33
CA PRO A 73 -6.21 12.69 13.14
C PRO A 73 -7.32 13.36 13.95
N LEU A 74 -8.56 13.27 13.44
CA LEU A 74 -9.74 13.64 14.23
C LEU A 74 -9.82 12.81 15.53
N ALA A 75 -10.63 13.22 16.49
CA ALA A 75 -10.86 12.42 17.68
C ALA A 75 -11.43 11.04 17.31
N GLU A 76 -11.13 10.00 18.08
CA GLU A 76 -11.53 8.61 17.78
C GLU A 76 -13.04 8.46 17.51
N THR A 77 -13.89 9.24 18.20
CA THR A 77 -15.34 9.23 18.01
C THR A 77 -15.81 9.78 16.66
N GLU A 78 -14.96 10.52 15.96
CA GLU A 78 -15.23 11.13 14.65
C GLU A 78 -14.56 10.36 13.50
N GLN A 79 -13.71 9.37 13.82
CA GLN A 79 -13.01 8.52 12.84
C GLN A 79 -13.92 7.38 12.31
N HIS A 80 -15.02 7.75 11.67
CA HIS A 80 -16.07 6.79 11.28
C HIS A 80 -15.59 5.71 10.31
N ASN A 81 -14.87 6.05 9.25
CA ASN A 81 -14.40 5.07 8.28
C ASN A 81 -13.26 4.23 8.87
N TYR A 82 -12.32 4.85 9.58
CA TYR A 82 -11.18 4.14 10.17
C TYR A 82 -11.65 3.12 11.22
N ASN A 83 -12.59 3.49 12.09
CA ASN A 83 -13.16 2.56 13.07
C ASN A 83 -13.85 1.38 12.38
N ARG A 84 -14.66 1.67 11.35
CA ARG A 84 -15.30 0.62 10.53
C ARG A 84 -14.27 -0.32 9.89
N ILE A 85 -13.15 0.20 9.39
CA ILE A 85 -12.10 -0.66 8.82
C ILE A 85 -11.52 -1.61 9.88
N GLN A 86 -11.28 -1.13 11.09
CA GLN A 86 -10.74 -1.96 12.18
C GLN A 86 -11.74 -3.03 12.64
N GLU A 87 -13.04 -2.74 12.58
CA GLU A 87 -14.09 -3.63 13.07
C GLU A 87 -14.64 -4.60 12.01
N GLU A 88 -14.76 -4.15 10.75
CA GLU A 88 -15.44 -4.87 9.68
C GLU A 88 -14.48 -5.67 8.78
N LEU A 89 -13.21 -5.28 8.69
CA LEU A 89 -12.28 -5.80 7.68
C LEU A 89 -11.10 -6.59 8.27
N ARG A 90 -10.60 -7.56 7.51
CA ARG A 90 -9.30 -8.19 7.78
C ARG A 90 -8.17 -7.21 7.46
N THR A 91 -7.00 -7.42 8.03
CA THR A 91 -5.81 -6.56 7.78
C THR A 91 -5.48 -6.42 6.29
N SER A 92 -5.58 -7.49 5.50
CA SER A 92 -5.35 -7.43 4.05
C SER A 92 -6.41 -6.63 3.30
N GLU A 93 -7.65 -6.64 3.77
CA GLU A 93 -8.77 -5.89 3.19
C GLU A 93 -8.71 -4.41 3.59
N ALA A 94 -8.23 -4.13 4.80
CA ALA A 94 -7.98 -2.78 5.28
C ALA A 94 -6.99 -2.03 4.38
N GLU A 95 -5.89 -2.69 3.98
CA GLU A 95 -4.91 -2.10 3.05
C GLU A 95 -5.55 -1.69 1.71
N SER A 96 -6.47 -2.52 1.19
CA SER A 96 -7.24 -2.23 -0.03
C SER A 96 -8.18 -1.03 0.08
N ILE A 97 -8.39 -0.48 1.27
CA ILE A 97 -9.14 0.77 1.49
C ILE A 97 -8.19 1.92 1.86
N LEU A 98 -7.25 1.69 2.76
CA LEU A 98 -6.34 2.72 3.29
C LEU A 98 -5.40 3.28 2.21
N LEU A 99 -4.82 2.43 1.36
CA LEU A 99 -3.91 2.90 0.31
C LEU A 99 -4.65 3.71 -0.78
N PRO A 100 -5.80 3.27 -1.31
CA PRO A 100 -6.60 4.11 -2.19
C PRO A 100 -7.02 5.44 -1.56
N ALA A 101 -7.45 5.42 -0.29
CA ALA A 101 -7.80 6.65 0.42
C ALA A 101 -6.60 7.61 0.51
N PHE A 102 -5.40 7.11 0.83
CA PHE A 102 -4.18 7.89 0.80
C PHE A 102 -3.90 8.48 -0.59
N LEU A 103 -3.87 7.63 -1.64
CA LEU A 103 -3.55 8.05 -3.01
C LEU A 103 -4.50 9.11 -3.54
N TRP A 104 -5.78 9.02 -3.18
CA TRP A 104 -6.81 10.01 -3.49
C TRP A 104 -6.46 11.42 -2.98
N GLN A 105 -5.86 11.52 -1.80
CA GLN A 105 -5.49 12.81 -1.22
C GLN A 105 -4.16 13.37 -1.75
N THR A 106 -3.38 12.56 -2.47
CA THR A 106 -2.14 13.02 -3.10
C THR A 106 -2.41 13.75 -4.42
N VAL A 107 -1.35 14.28 -5.02
CA VAL A 107 -1.38 14.87 -6.36
C VAL A 107 -1.84 13.92 -7.48
N LEU A 108 -1.92 12.61 -7.20
CA LEU A 108 -2.39 11.62 -8.16
C LEU A 108 -3.92 11.53 -8.25
N GLY A 109 -4.64 11.81 -7.16
CA GLY A 109 -6.09 11.66 -7.10
C GLY A 109 -6.58 10.28 -7.59
N LEU A 110 -7.66 10.28 -8.38
CA LEU A 110 -8.24 9.04 -8.94
C LEU A 110 -7.24 8.23 -9.78
N THR A 111 -6.30 8.90 -10.44
CA THR A 111 -5.31 8.21 -11.28
C THR A 111 -4.41 7.32 -10.43
N GLY A 112 -4.03 7.77 -9.23
CA GLY A 112 -3.25 6.97 -8.29
C GLY A 112 -4.05 5.78 -7.77
N VAL A 113 -5.31 6.02 -7.40
CA VAL A 113 -6.25 4.97 -6.97
C VAL A 113 -6.37 3.87 -8.02
N ASN A 114 -6.66 4.24 -9.27
CA ASN A 114 -6.80 3.28 -10.36
C ASN A 114 -5.48 2.55 -10.64
N ALA A 115 -4.34 3.24 -10.60
CA ALA A 115 -3.05 2.62 -10.77
C ALA A 115 -2.78 1.52 -9.74
N PHE A 116 -3.15 1.75 -8.47
CA PHE A 116 -3.05 0.75 -7.41
C PHE A 116 -3.95 -0.47 -7.66
N ILE A 117 -5.24 -0.23 -7.96
CA ILE A 117 -6.24 -1.30 -8.16
C ILE A 117 -5.88 -2.14 -9.40
N GLU A 118 -5.60 -1.50 -10.53
CA GLU A 118 -5.17 -2.18 -11.76
C GLU A 118 -3.84 -2.93 -11.61
N GLY A 119 -3.01 -2.51 -10.65
CA GLY A 119 -1.76 -3.19 -10.32
C GLY A 119 -1.95 -4.49 -9.53
N GLY A 120 -3.19 -4.84 -9.16
CA GLY A 120 -3.52 -6.05 -8.41
C GLY A 120 -3.60 -5.86 -6.89
N GLU A 121 -3.69 -4.61 -6.41
CA GLU A 121 -3.67 -4.27 -4.97
C GLU A 121 -2.35 -4.74 -4.28
N GLY A 122 -2.27 -4.59 -2.96
CA GLY A 122 -1.10 -4.98 -2.14
C GLY A 122 0.23 -4.39 -2.64
N VAL A 123 1.30 -5.18 -2.54
CA VAL A 123 2.66 -4.73 -2.90
C VAL A 123 2.77 -4.31 -4.37
N ALA A 124 2.20 -5.08 -5.31
CA ALA A 124 2.32 -4.79 -6.73
C ALA A 124 1.59 -3.49 -7.12
N GLY A 125 0.37 -3.30 -6.61
CA GLY A 125 -0.37 -2.05 -6.74
C GLY A 125 0.36 -0.88 -6.08
N GLY A 126 0.89 -1.09 -4.87
CA GLY A 126 1.63 -0.09 -4.10
C GLY A 126 2.87 0.42 -4.85
N VAL A 127 3.66 -0.49 -5.43
CA VAL A 127 4.83 -0.15 -6.26
C VAL A 127 4.41 0.68 -7.47
N LYS A 128 3.37 0.27 -8.21
CA LYS A 128 2.89 1.02 -9.38
C LYS A 128 2.43 2.43 -9.01
N ALA A 129 1.71 2.57 -7.90
CA ALA A 129 1.23 3.87 -7.41
C ALA A 129 2.38 4.77 -6.92
N LEU A 130 3.37 4.23 -6.21
CA LEU A 130 4.56 4.97 -5.80
C LEU A 130 5.37 5.48 -6.99
N TRP A 131 5.54 4.66 -8.03
CA TRP A 131 6.19 5.08 -9.27
C TRP A 131 5.45 6.24 -9.94
N ALA A 132 4.12 6.18 -9.98
CA ALA A 132 3.31 7.30 -10.48
C ALA A 132 3.51 8.56 -9.64
N LEU A 133 3.56 8.44 -8.31
CA LEU A 133 3.72 9.55 -7.38
C LEU A 133 5.09 10.22 -7.55
N THR A 134 6.17 9.45 -7.54
CA THR A 134 7.54 9.94 -7.73
C THR A 134 7.72 10.64 -9.08
N ALA A 135 7.18 10.06 -10.16
CA ALA A 135 7.19 10.68 -11.48
C ALA A 135 6.43 12.01 -11.50
N ARG A 136 5.26 12.08 -10.83
CA ARG A 136 4.41 13.28 -10.80
C ARG A 136 5.00 14.41 -9.98
N LEU A 137 5.69 14.10 -8.88
CA LEU A 137 6.37 15.09 -8.03
C LEU A 137 7.63 15.67 -8.69
N GLY A 138 7.98 15.22 -9.91
CA GLY A 138 9.16 15.72 -10.60
C GLY A 138 10.47 15.35 -9.91
N ILE A 139 10.43 14.33 -9.04
CA ILE A 139 11.62 13.72 -8.42
C ILE A 139 12.28 12.90 -9.53
N SER A 140 12.93 13.60 -10.44
CA SER A 140 13.77 12.97 -11.46
C SER A 140 14.91 12.26 -10.74
N PRO A 141 15.17 10.97 -10.98
CA PRO A 141 16.33 10.25 -10.44
C PRO A 141 17.67 10.95 -10.73
N SER A 142 17.68 11.88 -11.68
CA SER A 142 18.84 12.64 -12.14
C SER A 142 18.94 14.09 -11.62
N ARG A 143 17.99 14.60 -10.82
CA ARG A 143 18.02 16.01 -10.31
C ARG A 143 18.12 16.17 -8.80
N THR A 144 17.96 15.10 -8.02
CA THR A 144 18.48 15.08 -6.65
C THR A 144 19.89 14.52 -6.72
N SER A 145 20.89 15.26 -6.23
CA SER A 145 22.23 14.71 -5.89
C SER A 145 22.09 13.31 -5.31
N PRO A 146 22.97 12.35 -5.65
CA PRO A 146 22.68 10.91 -5.65
C PRO A 146 22.08 10.49 -4.32
N SER A 147 20.75 10.43 -4.26
CA SER A 147 20.04 10.09 -3.04
C SER A 147 19.99 8.58 -3.03
N SER A 148 20.94 8.00 -2.31
CA SER A 148 20.95 6.57 -2.00
C SER A 148 19.58 6.09 -1.52
N ALA A 149 18.77 6.95 -0.90
CA ALA A 149 17.43 6.63 -0.43
C ALA A 149 16.46 6.17 -1.53
N LEU A 150 16.54 6.72 -2.75
CA LEU A 150 15.62 6.35 -3.85
C LEU A 150 16.09 5.04 -4.53
N ASP A 151 17.40 4.88 -4.70
CA ASP A 151 18.00 3.61 -5.12
C ASP A 151 17.82 2.51 -4.07
N ASP A 152 17.88 2.85 -2.78
CA ASP A 152 17.63 1.96 -1.64
C ASP A 152 16.14 1.57 -1.61
N LEU A 153 15.21 2.48 -1.92
CA LEU A 153 13.78 2.18 -2.08
C LEU A 153 13.52 1.22 -3.25
N ILE A 154 14.11 1.49 -4.41
CA ILE A 154 14.03 0.61 -5.58
C ILE A 154 14.63 -0.77 -5.25
N ARG A 155 15.76 -0.81 -4.51
CA ARG A 155 16.39 -2.05 -4.07
C ARG A 155 15.59 -2.78 -3.00
N LEU A 156 14.99 -2.09 -2.04
CA LEU A 156 14.13 -2.67 -1.00
C LEU A 156 12.89 -3.33 -1.62
N GLN A 157 12.29 -2.68 -2.63
CA GLN A 157 11.15 -3.21 -3.37
C GLN A 157 11.53 -4.32 -4.36
N ALA A 158 12.72 -4.26 -4.96
CA ALA A 158 13.26 -5.37 -5.75
C ALA A 158 13.69 -6.58 -4.88
N ALA A 159 13.98 -6.35 -3.59
CA ALA A 159 14.40 -7.36 -2.64
C ALA A 159 13.24 -7.98 -1.84
N THR A 160 11.99 -7.51 -1.98
CA THR A 160 10.83 -8.21 -1.40
C THR A 160 10.70 -9.59 -2.03
N PRO A 161 10.92 -10.70 -1.29
CA PRO A 161 10.74 -12.03 -1.83
C PRO A 161 9.24 -12.23 -2.10
N SER A 162 8.89 -12.77 -3.27
CA SER A 162 7.53 -13.24 -3.51
C SER A 162 7.16 -14.27 -2.44
N THR A 163 6.29 -13.90 -1.50
CA THR A 163 5.55 -14.86 -0.65
C THR A 163 4.44 -15.49 -1.47
N SER A 164 4.83 -16.15 -2.55
CA SER A 164 3.99 -17.02 -3.37
C SER A 164 4.75 -18.32 -3.59
N SER A 165 4.89 -19.10 -2.51
CA SER A 165 5.11 -20.54 -2.63
C SER A 165 3.77 -21.23 -2.38
N LEU A 166 2.98 -21.39 -3.44
CA LEU A 166 2.05 -22.51 -3.53
C LEU A 166 2.90 -23.79 -3.45
N PRO A 167 2.57 -24.77 -2.58
CA PRO A 167 3.16 -26.10 -2.68
C PRO A 167 2.52 -26.80 -3.89
N ASP A 168 2.99 -26.48 -5.09
CA ASP A 168 2.64 -27.22 -6.29
C ASP A 168 3.32 -28.60 -6.23
N GLY A 169 2.56 -29.59 -5.78
CA GLY A 169 2.92 -30.97 -5.96
C GLY A 169 2.77 -31.37 -7.42
N VAL A 170 3.84 -31.84 -8.06
CA VAL A 170 3.76 -32.79 -9.18
C VAL A 170 4.99 -33.71 -9.22
N LYS A 171 4.69 -35.03 -9.16
CA LYS A 171 5.41 -36.24 -9.63
C LYS A 171 6.48 -36.92 -8.75
N PRO A 172 6.18 -38.12 -8.18
CA PRO A 172 7.20 -39.04 -7.67
C PRO A 172 7.83 -39.81 -8.84
N GLY A 173 8.96 -39.32 -9.32
CA GLY A 173 9.75 -39.98 -10.35
C GLY A 173 11.10 -40.47 -9.81
N LYS A 174 11.10 -41.65 -9.16
CA LYS A 174 12.27 -42.54 -9.07
C LYS A 174 11.83 -43.91 -8.52
N GLN A 175 11.63 -44.87 -9.42
CA GLN A 175 11.52 -46.28 -9.05
C GLN A 175 12.82 -46.74 -8.37
N PRO A 176 12.76 -47.52 -7.28
CA PRO A 176 13.94 -48.19 -6.74
C PRO A 176 14.42 -49.24 -7.74
N ARG A 177 15.70 -49.21 -8.11
CA ARG A 177 16.34 -50.26 -8.92
C ARG A 177 16.35 -51.57 -8.13
N ASP A 178 15.70 -52.58 -8.68
CA ASP A 178 15.81 -53.97 -8.26
C ASP A 178 17.28 -54.45 -8.29
N ARG A 179 17.71 -55.05 -7.18
CA ARG A 179 18.97 -55.82 -7.11
C ARG A 179 18.81 -57.08 -7.93
N LEU A 180 19.57 -57.22 -9.02
CA LEU A 180 19.83 -58.52 -9.64
C LEU A 180 21.14 -59.11 -9.08
N PRO A 181 21.17 -60.42 -8.73
CA PRO A 181 22.32 -61.06 -8.11
C PRO A 181 23.40 -61.44 -9.12
N LYS A 182 24.68 -61.35 -8.71
CA LYS A 182 25.82 -61.89 -9.46
C LYS A 182 25.89 -63.41 -9.27
N GLN A 183 25.66 -64.16 -10.35
CA GLN A 183 26.36 -65.40 -10.69
C GLN A 183 27.11 -65.12 -12.00
N ASN A 184 28.30 -65.62 -12.30
CA ASN A 184 28.76 -66.99 -12.11
C ASN A 184 30.30 -67.13 -12.11
N LYS A 185 30.70 -68.34 -11.71
CA LYS A 185 32.01 -68.99 -11.62
C LYS A 185 32.97 -68.77 -12.80
N SER A 186 34.26 -68.79 -12.49
CA SER A 186 35.20 -69.79 -13.01
C SER A 186 36.18 -70.22 -11.93
#